data_AF-A0AAV0U537-F1
#
_entry.id   AF-A0AAV0U537-F1
#
_cell.length_a   1.000
_cell.length_b   1.000
_cell.length_c   1.000
_cell.angle_alpha   90.00
_cell.angle_beta   90.00
_cell.angle_gamma   90.00
#
_symmetry.space_group_name_H-M   'P 1'
#
loop_
_entity.id
_entity.type
_entity.pdbx_description
1 polymer ?
#
loop_
_entity_poly.entity_id
_entity_poly.type
_entity_poly.pdbx_seq_one_letter_code
_entity_poly.pdbx_strand_id
1 'polypeptide(L)'
;MRPRLGFAQEVVRCVEGLNYVCPVAIQPHQLLLQDFGDIEIVEKLVVISPDDENKHVAPLKNGVKVLLDAYVPKRRWQYVAIEEEEEAELEDALIQRCLLEYGERITVIVNEDNEPTMEIREDKGKNQVDFMAQIASQVAAIASGGTSKPRGVSIRGLRRLTKNDPQAADFDRQFQKAKKQATKMQQDLLSQRREREGELLQRVVSAPEEKKDNTEGRAGSSVQSLLHLARAQLKDHELHVQQLIEEKTELNGKMKDCHARATALDEALFAVKQEMEEVEAQTPKDATTQEHLVKLQQLMKKNEELKHEKKELRAKCRLELETLKERIEKLKLHVAQDANSQDEEALRLNEIEHMHAQVAQKHKEMKVEAAKQTRAVHLKMKQIDEIPTRIELVQYERRFVELCDEVALTLDETRKYYCVYNTIKTTLEFLEKEISLINSISENFDTAMSSKTATQAFFMQIENIIQSVQGTVAKQKTARDGHKFSVETLESKYQLLLEQERTYVNAIREFQKECEKNEKLLVRLEERAQH
;
A
#
# COMPACT_ATOMS: atom_id res chain seq x y z
N MET A 1 39.37 -31.41 -0.02
CA MET A 1 40.21 -31.34 -1.24
C MET A 1 39.99 -32.51 -2.21
N ARG A 2 40.27 -33.78 -1.86
CA ARG A 2 40.10 -34.94 -2.78
C ARG A 2 38.72 -35.07 -3.48
N PRO A 3 37.58 -34.79 -2.82
CA PRO A 3 36.26 -34.89 -3.46
C PRO A 3 36.00 -33.78 -4.50
N ARG A 4 36.50 -32.57 -4.25
CA ARG A 4 36.37 -31.42 -5.16
C ARG A 4 37.20 -31.62 -6.43
N LEU A 5 38.42 -32.16 -6.29
CA LEU A 5 39.30 -32.48 -7.42
C LEU A 5 38.66 -33.55 -8.33
N GLY A 6 38.03 -34.57 -7.75
CA GLY A 6 37.32 -35.60 -8.52
C GLY A 6 36.11 -35.07 -9.28
N PHE A 7 35.35 -34.12 -8.69
CA PHE A 7 34.23 -33.46 -9.36
C PHE A 7 34.70 -32.58 -10.53
N ALA A 8 35.72 -31.76 -10.31
CA ALA A 8 36.28 -30.90 -11.35
C ALA A 8 36.86 -31.71 -12.52
N GLN A 9 37.50 -32.85 -12.24
CA GLN A 9 38.00 -33.77 -13.29
C GLN A 9 36.86 -34.40 -14.12
N GLU A 10 35.75 -34.75 -13.49
CA GLU A 10 34.60 -35.34 -14.17
C GLU A 10 33.87 -34.31 -15.07
N VAL A 11 33.76 -33.06 -14.61
CA VAL A 11 33.18 -31.95 -15.39
C VAL A 11 34.01 -31.64 -16.63
N VAL A 12 35.34 -31.54 -16.50
CA VAL A 12 36.23 -31.35 -17.67
C VAL A 12 36.06 -32.49 -18.68
N ARG A 13 36.00 -33.74 -18.20
CA ARG A 13 35.82 -34.91 -19.06
C ARG A 13 34.49 -34.88 -19.83
N CYS A 14 33.41 -34.39 -19.22
CA CYS A 14 32.12 -34.22 -19.90
C CYS A 14 32.16 -33.10 -20.93
N VAL A 15 32.83 -31.98 -20.64
CA VAL A 15 32.97 -30.85 -21.57
C VAL A 15 33.86 -31.21 -22.78
N GLU A 16 34.94 -31.96 -22.57
CA GLU A 16 35.80 -32.48 -23.64
C GLU A 16 35.10 -33.51 -24.53
N GLY A 17 33.99 -34.11 -24.06
CA GLY A 17 33.17 -35.06 -24.81
C GLY A 17 32.07 -34.41 -25.66
N LEU A 18 31.87 -33.09 -25.58
CA LEU A 18 30.90 -32.37 -26.40
C LEU A 18 31.50 -32.06 -27.78
N ASN A 19 30.73 -32.23 -28.85
CA ASN A 19 31.13 -32.00 -30.25
C ASN A 19 31.28 -30.50 -30.61
N TYR A 20 31.71 -29.67 -29.66
CA TYR A 20 31.92 -28.25 -29.85
C TYR A 20 33.40 -27.91 -29.66
N VAL A 21 34.00 -27.23 -30.63
CA VAL A 21 35.41 -26.82 -30.55
C VAL A 21 35.50 -25.62 -29.60
N CYS A 22 35.79 -25.90 -28.33
CA CYS A 22 36.08 -24.86 -27.35
C CYS A 22 37.42 -24.19 -27.71
N PRO A 23 37.47 -22.85 -27.88
CA PRO A 23 38.68 -22.16 -28.31
C PRO A 23 39.80 -22.15 -27.26
N VAL A 24 39.54 -22.59 -26.02
CA VAL A 24 40.51 -22.67 -24.93
C VAL A 24 40.34 -23.99 -24.18
N ALA A 25 41.42 -24.77 -24.02
CA ALA A 25 41.39 -26.00 -23.24
C ALA A 25 41.22 -25.68 -21.73
N ILE A 26 40.09 -26.09 -21.16
CA ILE A 26 39.75 -25.83 -19.75
C ILE A 26 40.41 -26.91 -18.89
N GLN A 27 41.35 -26.51 -18.02
CA GLN A 27 42.01 -27.45 -17.11
C GLN A 27 41.20 -27.65 -15.80
N PRO A 28 41.22 -28.84 -15.18
CA PRO A 28 40.41 -29.14 -13.99
C PRO A 28 40.63 -28.21 -12.80
N HIS A 29 41.82 -27.61 -12.70
CA HIS A 29 42.13 -26.66 -11.63
C HIS A 29 41.46 -25.29 -11.83
N GLN A 30 41.04 -24.94 -13.05
CA GLN A 30 40.33 -23.69 -13.34
C GLN A 30 38.88 -23.74 -12.87
N LEU A 31 38.25 -24.93 -12.86
CA LEU A 31 36.92 -25.16 -12.28
C LEU A 31 36.92 -25.23 -10.76
N LEU A 32 38.09 -25.37 -10.13
CA LEU A 32 38.24 -25.32 -8.67
C LEU A 32 38.36 -23.87 -8.15
N LEU A 33 38.52 -22.89 -9.04
CA LEU A 33 38.68 -21.47 -8.73
C LEU A 33 37.38 -20.65 -8.87
N GLN A 34 36.31 -21.24 -9.39
CA GLN A 34 34.98 -20.62 -9.42
C GLN A 34 34.14 -21.22 -8.29
N ASP A 35 33.80 -20.39 -7.30
CA ASP A 35 32.78 -20.73 -6.32
C ASP A 35 31.42 -20.73 -7.03
N PHE A 36 31.01 -21.91 -7.48
CA PHE A 36 29.62 -22.14 -7.86
C PHE A 36 28.78 -22.17 -6.58
N GLY A 37 28.42 -20.98 -6.09
CA GLY A 37 27.57 -20.79 -4.91
C GLY A 37 26.20 -21.44 -5.04
N ASP A 38 25.73 -21.69 -6.27
CA ASP A 38 24.49 -22.41 -6.55
C ASP A 38 24.74 -23.62 -7.46
N ILE A 39 24.75 -24.80 -6.85
CA ILE A 39 24.79 -26.08 -7.57
C ILE A 39 23.57 -26.24 -8.51
N GLU A 40 22.42 -25.62 -8.20
CA GLU A 40 21.24 -25.57 -9.08
C GLU A 40 21.46 -24.78 -10.38
N ILE A 41 22.31 -23.74 -10.35
CA ILE A 41 22.64 -22.95 -11.54
C ILE A 41 23.58 -23.73 -12.46
N VAL A 42 24.51 -24.51 -11.87
CA VAL A 42 25.37 -25.44 -12.63
C VAL A 42 24.55 -26.59 -13.20
N GLU A 43 23.56 -27.10 -12.46
CA GLU A 43 22.62 -28.12 -12.95
C GLU A 43 21.81 -27.61 -14.15
N LYS A 44 21.36 -26.35 -14.13
CA LYS A 44 20.71 -25.71 -15.28
C LYS A 44 21.67 -25.47 -16.46
N LEU A 45 22.92 -25.09 -16.22
CA LEU A 45 23.93 -24.90 -17.27
C LEU A 45 24.33 -26.21 -17.98
N VAL A 46 24.26 -27.34 -17.28
CA VAL A 46 24.50 -28.68 -17.86
C VAL A 46 23.26 -29.21 -18.61
N VAL A 47 22.06 -28.74 -18.27
CA VAL A 47 20.78 -29.16 -18.87
C VAL A 47 20.36 -28.30 -20.08
N ILE A 48 20.92 -27.09 -20.23
CA ILE A 48 20.67 -26.24 -21.40
C ILE A 48 21.67 -26.58 -22.52
N SER A 49 21.43 -27.71 -23.17
CA SER A 49 21.76 -27.87 -24.60
C SER A 49 20.44 -28.23 -25.30
N PRO A 50 20.05 -27.52 -26.36
CA PRO A 50 18.80 -27.80 -27.05
C PRO A 50 18.93 -29.12 -27.81
N ASP A 51 17.81 -29.83 -27.84
CA ASP A 51 17.50 -30.97 -28.71
C ASP A 51 18.23 -32.29 -28.40
N ASP A 52 17.73 -33.01 -27.40
CA ASP A 52 17.11 -34.32 -27.67
C ASP A 52 16.54 -34.93 -26.39
N GLU A 53 15.24 -35.20 -26.41
CA GLU A 53 14.53 -35.90 -25.36
C GLU A 53 15.14 -37.27 -25.09
N ASN A 54 15.32 -37.58 -23.80
CA ASN A 54 15.21 -38.93 -23.25
C ASN A 54 15.99 -40.03 -23.99
N LYS A 55 17.30 -40.12 -23.82
CA LYS A 55 18.02 -41.40 -23.70
C LYS A 55 19.43 -41.17 -23.13
N HIS A 56 19.74 -41.88 -22.05
CA HIS A 56 21.03 -41.98 -21.35
C HIS A 56 21.34 -40.93 -20.26
N VAL A 57 20.50 -40.85 -19.23
CA VAL A 57 20.94 -40.34 -17.92
C VAL A 57 21.50 -41.50 -17.11
N ALA A 58 22.83 -41.61 -17.05
CA ALA A 58 23.49 -42.51 -16.08
C ALA A 58 23.22 -41.99 -14.65
N PRO A 59 22.99 -42.87 -13.66
CA PRO A 59 22.63 -42.42 -12.31
C PRO A 59 23.81 -41.66 -11.67
N LEU A 60 23.55 -40.42 -11.25
CA LEU A 60 24.47 -39.58 -10.48
C LEU A 60 25.02 -40.38 -9.28
N LYS A 61 26.34 -40.59 -9.28
CA LYS A 61 27.06 -41.38 -8.27
C LYS A 61 26.85 -40.77 -6.88
N ASN A 62 26.71 -41.65 -5.87
CA ASN A 62 26.44 -41.39 -4.46
C ASN A 62 27.12 -40.17 -3.80
N GLY A 63 28.23 -39.66 -4.33
CA GLY A 63 28.91 -38.47 -3.81
C GLY A 63 28.13 -37.16 -3.93
N VAL A 64 27.31 -36.99 -4.97
CA VAL A 64 26.48 -35.78 -5.15
C VAL A 64 25.32 -35.78 -4.16
N LYS A 65 24.70 -36.95 -3.92
CA LYS A 65 23.66 -37.12 -2.88
C LYS A 65 24.19 -36.81 -1.47
N VAL A 66 25.40 -37.25 -1.16
CA VAL A 66 26.04 -36.99 0.14
C VAL A 66 26.28 -35.49 0.37
N LEU A 67 26.60 -34.74 -0.68
CA LEU A 67 26.77 -33.29 -0.59
C LEU A 67 25.42 -32.58 -0.44
N LEU A 68 24.40 -32.95 -1.22
CA LEU A 68 23.03 -32.45 -1.03
C LEU A 68 22.54 -32.67 0.41
N ASP A 69 22.64 -33.90 0.93
CA ASP A 69 22.22 -34.24 2.30
C ASP A 69 23.03 -33.55 3.42
N ALA A 70 24.26 -33.09 3.10
CA ALA A 70 25.12 -32.38 4.04
C ALA A 70 24.73 -30.90 4.19
N TYR A 71 24.24 -30.26 3.13
CA TYR A 71 23.91 -28.84 3.10
C TYR A 71 22.39 -28.53 3.14
N VAL A 72 21.52 -29.53 3.19
CA VAL A 72 20.08 -29.31 3.44
C VAL A 72 19.86 -28.66 4.82
N PRO A 73 19.05 -27.59 4.93
CA PRO A 73 18.65 -27.00 6.21
C PRO A 73 17.99 -28.04 7.12
N LYS A 74 18.61 -28.32 8.27
CA LYS A 74 18.10 -29.30 9.24
C LYS A 74 17.30 -28.59 10.32
N ARG A 75 15.97 -28.72 10.28
CA ARG A 75 15.07 -28.24 11.34
C ARG A 75 15.43 -28.95 12.65
N ARG A 76 15.85 -28.18 13.65
CA ARG A 76 16.36 -28.70 14.93
C ARG A 76 15.24 -28.91 15.96
N TRP A 77 14.19 -28.09 15.85
CA TRP A 77 13.07 -28.05 16.79
C TRP A 77 11.75 -28.04 16.05
N GLN A 78 10.71 -28.63 16.64
CA GLN A 78 9.34 -28.55 16.15
C GLN A 78 8.47 -27.95 17.24
N TYR A 79 7.90 -26.79 16.97
CA TYR A 79 6.89 -26.18 17.82
C TYR A 79 5.61 -27.04 17.81
N VAL A 80 5.03 -27.25 18.99
CA VAL A 80 3.75 -27.94 19.17
C VAL A 80 2.80 -26.93 19.79
N ALA A 81 1.81 -26.50 19.02
CA ALA A 81 0.80 -25.56 19.49
C ALA A 81 0.01 -26.14 20.67
N ILE A 82 -0.30 -25.30 21.65
CA ILE A 82 -1.24 -25.63 22.72
C ILE A 82 -2.64 -25.37 22.14
N GLU A 83 -3.54 -26.35 22.22
CA GLU A 83 -4.88 -26.38 21.61
C GLU A 83 -5.84 -25.25 22.06
N GLU A 84 -5.38 -24.26 22.84
CA GLU A 84 -6.20 -23.18 23.41
C GLU A 84 -5.88 -21.77 22.88
N GLU A 85 -4.87 -21.58 22.03
CA GLU A 85 -4.54 -20.27 21.43
C GLU A 85 -4.52 -20.32 19.89
N GLU A 86 -5.69 -20.56 19.27
CA GLU A 86 -5.92 -20.24 17.86
C GLU A 86 -6.25 -18.73 17.71
N GLU A 87 -5.34 -17.86 18.14
CA GLU A 87 -5.34 -16.49 17.62
C GLU A 87 -4.58 -16.47 16.30
N ALA A 88 -5.13 -15.77 15.30
CA ALA A 88 -4.48 -15.62 13.99
C ALA A 88 -3.06 -15.05 14.16
N GLU A 89 -2.05 -15.92 14.10
CA GLU A 89 -0.65 -15.53 14.19
C GLU A 89 -0.30 -14.63 13.00
N LEU A 90 0.15 -13.40 13.28
CA LEU A 90 0.66 -12.50 12.24
C LEU A 90 1.81 -13.14 11.45
N GLU A 91 1.91 -12.83 10.16
CA GLU A 91 2.93 -13.39 9.25
C GLU A 91 4.36 -13.24 9.81
N ASP A 92 4.67 -12.12 10.44
CA ASP A 92 5.97 -11.87 11.07
C ASP A 92 6.23 -12.80 12.27
N ALA A 93 5.20 -13.17 13.03
CA ALA A 93 5.32 -14.14 14.12
C ALA A 93 5.54 -15.57 13.59
N LEU A 94 4.92 -15.91 12.47
CA LEU A 94 5.14 -17.19 11.78
C LEU A 94 6.58 -17.30 11.25
N ILE A 95 7.11 -16.23 10.66
CA ILE A 95 8.49 -16.16 10.17
C ILE A 95 9.48 -16.32 11.34
N GLN A 96 9.26 -15.61 12.44
CA GLN A 96 10.10 -15.70 13.64
C GLN A 96 10.07 -17.10 14.27
N ARG A 97 8.90 -17.75 14.31
CA ARG A 97 8.77 -19.15 14.76
C ARG A 97 9.62 -20.08 13.89
N CYS A 98 9.49 -19.96 12.57
CA CYS A 98 10.26 -20.76 11.62
C CYS A 98 11.77 -20.57 11.84
N LEU A 99 12.29 -19.35 11.94
CA LEU A 99 13.72 -19.11 12.15
C LEU A 99 14.27 -19.75 13.44
N LEU A 100 13.50 -19.66 14.53
CA LEU A 100 13.87 -20.28 15.81
C LEU A 100 13.88 -21.83 15.73
N GLU A 101 13.01 -22.44 14.93
CA GLU A 101 12.97 -23.90 14.72
C GLU A 101 14.20 -24.46 14.00
N TYR A 102 14.87 -23.64 13.18
CA TYR A 102 16.13 -23.96 12.54
C TYR A 102 17.36 -23.63 13.40
N GLY A 103 17.14 -23.01 14.58
CA GLY A 103 18.17 -22.76 15.58
C GLY A 103 18.94 -21.45 15.39
N GLU A 104 18.39 -20.51 14.60
CA GLU A 104 18.92 -19.16 14.50
C GLU A 104 18.48 -18.31 15.69
N ARG A 105 19.40 -17.52 16.27
CA ARG A 105 19.09 -16.57 17.33
C ARG A 105 18.83 -15.21 16.72
N ILE A 106 17.66 -14.63 17.01
CA ILE A 106 17.29 -13.29 16.54
C ILE A 106 18.21 -12.27 17.25
N THR A 107 19.19 -11.72 16.52
CA THR A 107 19.96 -10.54 16.94
C THR A 107 19.42 -9.33 16.19
N VAL A 108 18.33 -8.75 16.70
CA VAL A 108 17.88 -7.44 16.21
C VAL A 108 18.46 -6.39 17.14
N ILE A 109 19.39 -5.61 16.58
CA ILE A 109 20.08 -4.48 17.19
C ILE A 109 19.04 -3.49 17.72
N VAL A 110 19.02 -3.28 19.03
CA VAL A 110 18.34 -2.14 19.65
C VAL A 110 19.40 -1.07 19.83
N ASN A 111 19.35 -0.04 18.98
CA ASN A 111 19.96 1.25 19.30
C ASN A 111 19.05 1.92 20.34
N GLU A 112 19.35 1.71 21.63
CA GLU A 112 18.80 2.51 22.71
C GLU A 112 19.63 3.78 22.83
N ASP A 113 19.23 4.84 22.11
CA ASP A 113 19.67 6.20 22.40
C ASP A 113 18.44 7.11 22.47
N ASN A 114 18.10 7.51 23.70
CA ASN A 114 17.72 8.88 24.03
C ASN A 114 17.91 9.12 25.53
N GLU A 115 19.07 9.71 25.81
CA GLU A 115 19.51 10.59 26.92
C GLU A 115 19.09 10.34 28.38
N PRO A 116 20.05 10.54 29.29
CA PRO A 116 20.06 11.84 29.97
C PRO A 116 21.40 12.58 29.88
N THR A 117 21.31 13.88 29.71
CA THR A 117 22.35 14.91 29.95
C THR A 117 23.19 14.65 31.21
N MET A 118 24.52 14.55 31.07
CA MET A 118 25.49 15.55 31.52
C MET A 118 26.95 15.04 31.50
N GLU A 119 27.81 15.91 30.96
CA GLU A 119 29.22 16.15 31.26
C GLU A 119 30.34 15.22 30.72
N ILE A 120 31.33 15.93 30.17
CA ILE A 120 32.53 15.54 29.43
C ILE A 120 33.47 14.65 30.25
N ARG A 121 33.98 13.57 29.65
CA ARG A 121 35.40 13.16 29.72
C ARG A 121 35.76 12.11 28.66
N GLU A 122 36.86 12.39 27.96
CA GLU A 122 37.52 11.54 26.97
C GLU A 122 38.00 10.22 27.60
N ASP A 123 37.76 9.06 26.97
CA ASP A 123 38.80 8.04 26.81
C ASP A 123 38.49 7.00 25.71
N LYS A 124 39.56 6.43 25.17
CA LYS A 124 39.68 5.70 23.90
C LYS A 124 39.21 4.23 23.93
N GLY A 125 38.68 3.76 22.80
CA GLY A 125 39.30 2.67 22.02
C GLY A 125 39.32 1.23 22.57
N LYS A 126 38.33 0.76 23.34
CA LYS A 126 38.29 -0.64 23.83
C LYS A 126 37.18 -1.53 23.25
N ASN A 127 36.15 -0.96 22.62
CA ASN A 127 34.93 -1.70 22.31
C ASN A 127 35.07 -2.72 21.16
N GLN A 128 36.07 -2.58 20.28
CA GLN A 128 36.24 -3.50 19.15
C GLN A 128 36.96 -4.80 19.54
N VAL A 129 37.83 -4.75 20.55
CA VAL A 129 38.57 -5.93 21.06
C VAL A 129 37.65 -6.79 21.94
N ASP A 130 36.77 -6.16 22.72
CA ASP A 130 35.79 -6.87 23.54
C ASP A 130 34.73 -7.59 22.69
N PHE A 131 34.32 -7.01 21.56
CA PHE A 131 33.39 -7.63 20.61
C PHE A 131 33.98 -8.88 19.94
N MET A 132 35.24 -8.79 19.50
CA MET A 132 35.94 -9.95 18.91
C MET A 132 36.23 -11.04 19.95
N ALA A 133 36.50 -10.67 21.21
CA ALA A 133 36.64 -11.62 22.32
C ALA A 133 35.30 -12.32 22.67
N GLN A 134 34.18 -11.62 22.53
CA GLN A 134 32.84 -12.16 22.77
C GLN A 134 32.41 -13.14 21.66
N ILE A 135 32.77 -12.86 20.41
CA ILE A 135 32.56 -13.78 19.29
C ILE A 135 33.48 -14.99 19.39
N ALA A 136 34.76 -14.78 19.72
CA ALA A 136 35.74 -15.86 19.88
C ALA A 136 35.37 -16.81 21.02
N SER A 137 34.83 -16.30 22.14
CA SER A 137 34.34 -17.12 23.25
C SER A 137 33.05 -17.89 22.92
N GLN A 138 32.15 -17.33 22.11
CA GLN A 138 30.97 -18.04 21.61
C GLN A 138 31.32 -19.15 20.61
N VAL A 139 32.30 -18.90 19.72
CA VAL A 139 32.79 -19.92 18.76
C VAL A 139 33.58 -21.02 19.48
N ALA A 140 34.38 -20.67 20.49
CA ALA A 140 35.11 -21.63 21.32
C ALA A 140 34.18 -22.55 22.13
N ALA A 141 33.06 -22.04 22.65
CA ALA A 141 32.05 -22.83 23.35
C ALA A 141 31.34 -23.86 22.43
N ILE A 142 31.23 -23.56 21.13
CA ILE A 142 30.70 -24.47 20.12
C ILE A 142 31.75 -25.55 19.74
N ALA A 143 33.04 -25.18 19.72
CA ALA A 143 34.13 -26.09 19.40
C ALA A 143 34.56 -27.01 20.57
N SER A 144 34.41 -26.57 21.82
CA SER A 144 34.77 -27.36 23.02
C SER A 144 33.76 -28.44 23.38
N GLY A 145 32.60 -28.48 22.71
CA GLY A 145 31.69 -29.64 22.70
C GLY A 145 32.22 -30.78 21.83
N GLY A 146 33.47 -31.19 22.05
CA GLY A 146 34.17 -32.18 21.25
C GLY A 146 33.71 -33.61 21.54
N THR A 147 33.34 -34.32 20.46
CA THR A 147 33.75 -35.71 20.19
C THR A 147 33.58 -36.74 21.31
N SER A 148 32.47 -37.47 21.27
CA SER A 148 32.50 -38.92 21.52
C SER A 148 32.16 -39.65 20.22
N LYS A 149 33.00 -40.60 19.82
CA LYS A 149 32.72 -41.58 18.75
C LYS A 149 33.25 -42.94 19.23
N PRO A 150 32.70 -44.08 18.77
CA PRO A 150 31.35 -44.31 18.25
C PRO A 150 30.69 -45.54 18.91
N ARG A 151 29.41 -45.45 19.26
CA ARG A 151 28.55 -46.64 19.31
C ARG A 151 27.37 -46.38 18.40
N GLY A 152 27.19 -47.28 17.44
CA GLY A 152 26.18 -47.16 16.40
C GLY A 152 24.81 -46.92 17.01
N VAL A 153 24.21 -45.78 16.68
CA VAL A 153 22.78 -45.55 16.87
C VAL A 153 22.26 -44.84 15.64
N SER A 154 21.22 -45.46 15.11
CA SER A 154 20.35 -45.09 14.00
C SER A 154 20.17 -43.58 13.77
N ILE A 155 20.30 -43.20 12.50
CA ILE A 155 19.65 -42.01 11.94
C ILE A 155 18.14 -42.18 12.15
N ARG A 156 17.55 -41.46 13.12
CA ARG A 156 16.12 -41.06 13.18
C ARG A 156 15.80 -40.42 14.55
N GLY A 157 15.36 -39.16 14.55
CA GLY A 157 14.66 -38.56 15.69
C GLY A 157 14.71 -37.04 15.78
N LEU A 158 13.64 -36.37 15.35
CA LEU A 158 13.31 -34.97 15.63
C LEU A 158 13.14 -34.78 17.16
N ARG A 159 13.79 -33.78 17.79
CA ARG A 159 13.55 -33.47 19.23
C ARG A 159 12.22 -32.71 19.37
N ARG A 160 11.19 -33.40 19.87
CA ARG A 160 9.96 -32.74 20.35
C ARG A 160 10.24 -32.15 21.73
N LEU A 161 10.06 -30.83 21.85
CA LEU A 161 10.10 -30.16 23.14
C LEU A 161 8.87 -30.61 23.95
N THR A 162 9.10 -31.05 25.19
CA THR A 162 8.03 -31.52 26.09
C THR A 162 7.89 -30.57 27.27
N LYS A 163 6.72 -30.59 27.92
CA LYS A 163 6.19 -29.58 28.88
C LYS A 163 7.12 -29.20 30.05
N ASN A 164 8.17 -29.96 30.33
CA ASN A 164 9.08 -29.77 31.46
C ASN A 164 10.56 -29.56 31.04
N ASP A 165 10.83 -29.34 29.76
CA ASP A 165 12.19 -29.13 29.27
C ASP A 165 12.58 -27.64 29.47
N PRO A 166 13.64 -27.31 30.24
CA PRO A 166 14.04 -25.91 30.46
C PRO A 166 14.36 -25.17 29.16
N GLN A 167 14.77 -25.91 28.12
CA GLN A 167 15.05 -25.37 26.80
C GLN A 167 13.79 -25.03 25.99
N ALA A 168 12.63 -25.63 26.33
CA ALA A 168 11.33 -25.26 25.76
C ALA A 168 10.83 -23.94 26.35
N ALA A 169 11.01 -23.75 27.66
CA ALA A 169 10.66 -22.50 28.33
C ALA A 169 11.50 -21.30 27.83
N ASP A 170 12.78 -21.52 27.53
CA ASP A 170 13.64 -20.50 26.91
C ASP A 170 13.21 -20.17 25.47
N PHE A 171 12.78 -21.17 24.68
CA PHE A 171 12.23 -20.98 23.34
C PHE A 171 10.95 -20.14 23.39
N ASP A 172 9.99 -20.50 24.25
CA ASP A 172 8.73 -19.78 24.41
C ASP A 172 8.96 -18.35 24.90
N ARG A 173 9.92 -18.13 25.82
CA ARG A 173 10.30 -16.79 26.29
C ARG A 173 10.86 -15.92 25.17
N GLN A 174 11.69 -16.48 24.29
CA GLN A 174 12.26 -15.76 23.14
C GLN A 174 11.18 -15.46 22.09
N PHE A 175 10.32 -16.44 21.81
CA PHE A 175 9.20 -16.27 20.89
C PHE A 175 8.22 -15.19 21.35
N GLN A 176 7.83 -15.21 22.63
CA GLN A 176 6.93 -14.19 23.20
C GLN A 176 7.55 -12.79 23.21
N LYS A 177 8.88 -12.68 23.40
CA LYS A 177 9.60 -11.39 23.31
C LYS A 177 9.58 -10.85 21.89
N ALA A 178 9.83 -11.70 20.89
CA ALA A 178 9.85 -11.33 19.48
C ALA A 178 8.44 -10.95 18.98
N LYS A 179 7.41 -11.72 19.38
CA LYS A 179 5.98 -11.43 19.09
C LYS A 179 5.56 -10.07 19.63
N LYS A 180 5.89 -9.75 20.90
CA LYS A 180 5.58 -8.44 21.51
C LYS A 180 6.30 -7.27 20.84
N GLN A 181 7.51 -7.50 20.33
CA GLN A 181 8.28 -6.46 19.64
C GLN A 181 7.72 -6.18 18.24
N ALA A 182 7.31 -7.22 17.50
CA ALA A 182 6.68 -7.09 16.19
C ALA A 182 5.33 -6.34 16.28
N THR A 183 4.48 -6.70 17.25
CA THR A 183 3.18 -6.02 17.43
C THR A 183 3.35 -4.55 17.81
N LYS A 184 4.35 -4.22 18.64
CA LYS A 184 4.68 -2.83 18.99
C LYS A 184 5.12 -2.04 17.77
N MET A 185 6.05 -2.58 16.97
CA MET A 185 6.54 -1.92 15.75
C MET A 185 5.42 -1.67 14.74
N GLN A 186 4.47 -2.59 14.60
CA GLN A 186 3.31 -2.42 13.73
C GLN A 186 2.34 -1.34 14.25
N GLN A 187 2.10 -1.28 15.57
CA GLN A 187 1.29 -0.22 16.17
C GLN A 187 1.92 1.17 15.96
N ASP A 188 3.24 1.27 16.07
CA ASP A 188 3.99 2.51 15.83
C ASP A 188 3.89 2.96 14.35
N LEU A 189 3.88 2.04 13.40
CA LEU A 189 3.66 2.37 11.98
C LEU A 189 2.22 2.85 11.71
N LEU A 190 1.23 2.28 12.39
CA LEU A 190 -0.17 2.69 12.27
C LEU A 190 -0.43 4.05 12.92
N SER A 191 0.20 4.38 14.05
CA SER A 191 0.11 5.72 14.65
C SER A 191 0.72 6.78 13.73
N GLN A 192 1.90 6.52 13.18
CA GLN A 192 2.55 7.43 12.22
C GLN A 192 1.70 7.65 10.95
N ARG A 193 0.99 6.63 10.46
CA ARG A 193 0.05 6.81 9.34
C ARG A 193 -1.14 7.70 9.71
N ARG A 194 -1.73 7.50 10.89
CA ARG A 194 -2.85 8.33 11.37
C ARG A 194 -2.46 9.79 11.60
N GLU A 195 -1.26 10.03 12.12
CA GLU A 195 -0.72 11.38 12.29
C GLU A 195 -0.57 12.09 10.92
N ARG A 196 0.01 11.40 9.92
CA ARG A 196 0.11 11.93 8.55
C ARG A 196 -1.24 12.22 7.90
N GLU A 197 -2.25 11.37 8.12
CA GLU A 197 -3.61 11.61 7.63
C GLU A 197 -4.28 12.80 8.32
N GLY A 198 -4.07 12.97 9.63
CA GLY A 198 -4.57 14.13 10.38
C GLY A 198 -3.97 15.45 9.91
N GLU A 199 -2.66 15.48 9.64
CA GLU A 199 -1.96 16.64 9.10
C GLU A 199 -2.48 17.04 7.70
N LEU A 200 -2.86 16.06 6.88
CA LEU A 200 -3.44 16.31 5.56
C LEU A 200 -4.87 16.86 5.66
N LEU A 201 -5.68 16.38 6.61
CA LEU A 201 -7.04 16.87 6.84
C LEU A 201 -7.04 18.30 7.40
N GLN A 202 -6.07 18.64 8.26
CA GLN A 202 -5.93 19.99 8.82
C GLN A 202 -5.60 21.05 7.74
N ARG A 203 -4.93 20.65 6.65
CA ARG A 203 -4.65 21.52 5.50
C ARG A 203 -5.85 21.76 4.59
N VAL A 204 -6.85 20.87 4.58
CA VAL A 204 -8.04 20.99 3.72
C VAL A 204 -9.13 21.89 4.35
N VAL A 205 -9.12 22.06 5.67
CA VAL A 205 -10.15 22.84 6.40
C VAL A 205 -9.89 24.36 6.38
N SER A 206 -8.76 24.83 5.85
CA SER A 206 -8.40 26.26 5.83
C SER A 206 -8.63 26.92 4.46
N ALA A 207 -9.89 27.23 4.11
CA ALA A 207 -10.23 28.17 3.03
C ALA A 207 -11.48 29.01 3.39
N PRO A 208 -11.55 30.32 3.05
CA PRO A 208 -12.56 31.26 3.58
C PRO A 208 -13.84 31.33 2.72
N GLU A 209 -15.01 31.45 3.37
CA GLU A 209 -16.32 31.64 2.72
C GLU A 209 -16.60 33.12 2.37
N GLU A 210 -17.10 33.36 1.14
CA GLU A 210 -17.64 34.64 0.68
C GLU A 210 -19.13 34.81 1.01
N LYS A 211 -19.48 36.01 1.49
CA LYS A 211 -20.84 36.47 1.78
C LYS A 211 -21.64 36.77 0.50
N LYS A 212 -22.95 36.50 0.53
CA LYS A 212 -23.95 37.10 -0.39
C LYS A 212 -25.13 37.67 0.40
N ASP A 213 -25.29 39.00 0.30
CA ASP A 213 -26.51 39.75 0.61
C ASP A 213 -27.37 39.90 -0.66
N ASN A 214 -28.70 40.02 -0.50
CA ASN A 214 -29.69 40.75 -1.34
C ASN A 214 -31.12 40.40 -0.83
N THR A 215 -31.72 41.17 0.09
CA THR A 215 -32.65 42.32 -0.09
C THR A 215 -33.95 42.04 -0.88
N GLU A 216 -35.06 41.87 -0.14
CA GLU A 216 -36.44 42.14 -0.56
C GLU A 216 -36.87 43.54 -0.12
N GLY A 217 -37.72 44.24 -0.89
CA GLY A 217 -38.26 45.53 -0.47
C GLY A 217 -39.24 46.16 -1.46
N ARG A 218 -40.51 46.16 -1.06
CA ARG A 218 -41.70 46.65 -1.78
C ARG A 218 -41.97 48.13 -1.46
N ALA A 219 -42.42 48.86 -2.50
CA ALA A 219 -43.30 50.04 -2.56
C ALA A 219 -42.95 51.34 -1.80
N GLY A 220 -43.12 52.46 -2.52
CA GLY A 220 -43.56 53.72 -1.93
C GLY A 220 -43.12 55.00 -2.65
N SER A 221 -44.06 55.63 -3.37
CA SER A 221 -44.29 57.09 -3.46
C SER A 221 -43.16 58.03 -3.93
N SER A 222 -43.44 58.85 -4.95
CA SER A 222 -43.44 60.32 -4.74
C SER A 222 -44.01 61.12 -5.93
N VAL A 223 -45.13 61.80 -5.66
CA VAL A 223 -45.42 63.22 -5.91
C VAL A 223 -44.74 63.90 -7.11
N GLN A 224 -45.57 64.24 -8.12
CA GLN A 224 -45.66 65.59 -8.72
C GLN A 224 -46.76 65.65 -9.82
N SER A 225 -48.04 65.77 -9.45
CA SER A 225 -49.07 66.40 -10.32
C SER A 225 -50.34 66.80 -9.54
N LEU A 226 -50.16 67.27 -8.31
CA LEU A 226 -51.26 67.53 -7.36
C LEU A 226 -52.10 68.78 -7.67
N LEU A 227 -51.73 69.57 -8.69
CA LEU A 227 -52.49 70.77 -9.08
C LEU A 227 -53.25 70.62 -10.41
N HIS A 228 -52.98 69.58 -11.21
CA HIS A 228 -53.75 69.26 -12.41
C HIS A 228 -54.87 68.23 -12.12
N LEU A 229 -54.66 67.35 -11.13
CA LEU A 229 -55.64 66.35 -10.69
C LEU A 229 -56.82 66.97 -9.92
N ALA A 230 -56.59 68.01 -9.12
CA ALA A 230 -57.64 68.67 -8.33
C ALA A 230 -58.67 69.44 -9.18
N ARG A 231 -58.31 69.89 -10.39
CA ARG A 231 -59.25 70.54 -11.33
C ARG A 231 -60.08 69.55 -12.16
N ALA A 232 -59.57 68.33 -12.37
CA ALA A 232 -60.33 67.24 -12.97
C ALA A 232 -61.34 66.65 -11.97
N GLN A 233 -60.93 66.48 -10.72
CA GLN A 233 -61.79 65.97 -9.64
C GLN A 233 -63.00 66.88 -9.32
N LEU A 234 -62.89 68.21 -9.47
CA LEU A 234 -64.04 69.11 -9.30
C LEU A 234 -65.09 68.96 -10.41
N LYS A 235 -64.66 68.74 -11.67
CA LYS A 235 -65.58 68.45 -12.77
C LYS A 235 -66.23 67.07 -12.65
N ASP A 236 -65.46 66.08 -12.21
CA ASP A 236 -65.99 64.72 -11.96
C ASP A 236 -66.97 64.72 -10.76
N HIS A 237 -66.71 65.53 -9.73
CA HIS A 237 -67.65 65.71 -8.62
C HIS A 237 -68.91 66.49 -9.03
N GLU A 238 -68.82 67.50 -9.91
CA GLU A 238 -70.01 68.15 -10.49
C GLU A 238 -70.86 67.19 -11.33
N LEU A 239 -70.23 66.34 -12.15
CA LEU A 239 -70.93 65.29 -12.91
C LEU A 239 -71.54 64.22 -12.00
N HIS A 240 -70.84 63.80 -10.94
CA HIS A 240 -71.35 62.84 -9.98
C HIS A 240 -72.52 63.39 -9.17
N VAL A 241 -72.51 64.68 -8.81
CA VAL A 241 -73.64 65.35 -8.16
C VAL A 241 -74.84 65.43 -9.12
N GLN A 242 -74.64 65.65 -10.42
CA GLN A 242 -75.73 65.62 -11.40
C GLN A 242 -76.33 64.20 -11.54
N GLN A 243 -75.50 63.15 -11.61
CA GLN A 243 -75.96 61.74 -11.62
C GLN A 243 -76.74 61.37 -10.35
N LEU A 244 -76.28 61.83 -9.18
CA LEU A 244 -76.99 61.59 -7.91
C LEU A 244 -78.31 62.35 -7.83
N ILE A 245 -78.42 63.53 -8.46
CA ILE A 245 -79.70 64.25 -8.58
C ILE A 245 -80.66 63.48 -9.50
N GLU A 246 -80.18 62.94 -10.63
CA GLU A 246 -80.98 62.10 -11.54
C GLU A 246 -81.44 60.80 -10.86
N GLU A 247 -80.55 60.05 -10.21
CA GLU A 247 -80.90 58.86 -9.43
C GLU A 247 -81.90 59.18 -8.31
N LYS A 248 -81.75 60.32 -7.62
CA LYS A 248 -82.72 60.76 -6.60
C LYS A 248 -84.09 61.05 -7.22
N THR A 249 -84.15 61.62 -8.42
CA THR A 249 -85.43 61.84 -9.13
C THR A 249 -86.05 60.54 -9.60
N GLU A 250 -85.27 59.58 -10.11
CA GLU A 250 -85.75 58.24 -10.48
C GLU A 250 -86.24 57.44 -9.27
N LEU A 251 -85.48 57.44 -8.17
CA LEU A 251 -85.87 56.76 -6.93
C LEU A 251 -87.12 57.41 -6.32
N ASN A 252 -87.26 58.73 -6.37
CA ASN A 252 -88.52 59.39 -5.98
C ASN A 252 -89.68 59.00 -6.89
N GLY A 253 -89.45 58.78 -8.18
CA GLY A 253 -90.44 58.23 -9.11
C GLY A 253 -90.86 56.82 -8.72
N LYS A 254 -89.89 55.90 -8.56
CA LYS A 254 -90.14 54.52 -8.11
C LYS A 254 -90.81 54.45 -6.74
N MET A 255 -90.50 55.38 -5.82
CA MET A 255 -91.12 55.47 -4.51
C MET A 255 -92.58 55.92 -4.60
N LYS A 256 -92.89 56.92 -5.46
CA LYS A 256 -94.27 57.34 -5.73
C LYS A 256 -95.08 56.22 -6.39
N ASP A 257 -94.49 55.47 -7.33
CA ASP A 257 -95.14 54.33 -7.98
C ASP A 257 -95.36 53.15 -7.03
N CYS A 258 -94.42 52.91 -6.12
CA CYS A 258 -94.57 51.88 -5.09
C CYS A 258 -95.61 52.29 -4.04
N HIS A 259 -95.66 53.59 -3.69
CA HIS A 259 -96.67 54.13 -2.78
C HIS A 259 -98.07 54.07 -3.40
N ALA A 260 -98.21 54.42 -4.69
CA ALA A 260 -99.47 54.28 -5.42
C ALA A 260 -99.93 52.82 -5.54
N ARG A 261 -99.00 51.87 -5.71
CA ARG A 261 -99.30 50.43 -5.68
C ARG A 261 -99.68 49.93 -4.29
N ALA A 262 -99.07 50.46 -3.24
CA ALA A 262 -99.44 50.13 -1.86
C ALA A 262 -100.84 50.66 -1.52
N THR A 263 -101.17 51.90 -1.88
CA THR A 263 -102.52 52.45 -1.67
C THR A 263 -103.58 51.68 -2.48
N ALA A 264 -103.27 51.29 -3.72
CA ALA A 264 -104.18 50.46 -4.52
C ALA A 264 -104.36 49.04 -3.94
N LEU A 265 -103.32 48.45 -3.34
CA LEU A 265 -103.42 47.18 -2.63
C LEU A 265 -104.21 47.31 -1.32
N ASP A 266 -104.08 48.41 -0.59
CA ASP A 266 -104.85 48.67 0.62
C ASP A 266 -106.34 48.89 0.31
N GLU A 267 -106.65 49.59 -0.79
CA GLU A 267 -108.03 49.72 -1.30
C GLU A 267 -108.61 48.37 -1.76
N ALA A 268 -107.82 47.55 -2.47
CA ALA A 268 -108.25 46.21 -2.87
C ALA A 268 -108.43 45.27 -1.66
N LEU A 269 -107.56 45.36 -0.65
CA LEU A 269 -107.71 44.62 0.61
C LEU A 269 -108.94 45.07 1.40
N PHE A 270 -109.28 46.36 1.37
CA PHE A 270 -110.51 46.87 1.97
C PHE A 270 -111.75 46.34 1.24
N ALA A 271 -111.75 46.35 -0.10
CA ALA A 271 -112.83 45.79 -0.91
C ALA A 271 -113.03 44.28 -0.67
N VAL A 272 -111.94 43.49 -0.62
CA VAL A 272 -112.02 42.05 -0.33
C VAL A 272 -112.50 41.77 1.10
N LYS A 273 -112.12 42.60 2.08
CA LYS A 273 -112.65 42.48 3.46
C LYS A 273 -114.16 42.77 3.50
N GLN A 274 -114.62 43.77 2.74
CA GLN A 274 -116.04 44.10 2.64
C GLN A 274 -116.84 42.97 1.96
N GLU A 275 -116.31 42.37 0.88
CA GLU A 275 -116.89 41.18 0.25
C GLU A 275 -116.89 39.96 1.19
N MET A 276 -115.85 39.77 2.01
CA MET A 276 -115.81 38.70 3.02
C MET A 276 -116.89 38.89 4.11
N GLU A 277 -117.10 40.11 4.60
CA GLU A 277 -118.15 40.43 5.57
C GLU A 277 -119.57 40.22 4.98
N GLU A 278 -119.77 40.55 3.71
CA GLU A 278 -121.03 40.29 2.99
C GLU A 278 -121.31 38.80 2.81
N VAL A 279 -120.28 38.00 2.51
CA VAL A 279 -120.39 36.54 2.39
C VAL A 279 -120.62 35.89 3.76
N GLU A 280 -119.99 36.38 4.83
CA GLU A 280 -120.25 35.90 6.20
C GLU A 280 -121.69 36.22 6.66
N ALA A 281 -122.24 37.39 6.30
CA ALA A 281 -123.62 37.77 6.62
C ALA A 281 -124.70 36.94 5.90
N GLN A 282 -124.35 36.28 4.79
CA GLN A 282 -125.26 35.45 3.98
C GLN A 282 -125.15 33.95 4.29
N THR A 283 -124.29 33.55 5.24
CA THR A 283 -124.20 32.15 5.69
C THR A 283 -125.31 31.82 6.71
N PRO A 284 -126.19 30.83 6.45
CA PRO A 284 -127.19 30.40 7.42
C PRO A 284 -126.52 29.78 8.67
N LYS A 285 -127.00 30.15 9.86
CA LYS A 285 -126.45 29.72 11.17
C LYS A 285 -126.92 28.32 11.58
N ASP A 286 -126.88 27.35 10.67
CA ASP A 286 -127.19 25.95 10.96
C ASP A 286 -125.89 25.20 11.36
N ALA A 287 -125.90 24.53 12.51
CA ALA A 287 -124.70 23.91 13.10
C ALA A 287 -123.99 22.92 12.15
N THR A 288 -124.74 22.19 11.32
CA THR A 288 -124.19 21.24 10.33
C THR A 288 -123.47 21.94 9.19
N THR A 289 -124.01 23.07 8.69
CA THR A 289 -123.37 23.85 7.61
C THR A 289 -122.06 24.49 8.06
N GLN A 290 -121.96 24.88 9.33
CA GLN A 290 -120.73 25.44 9.90
C GLN A 290 -119.64 24.38 10.09
N GLU A 291 -119.98 23.16 10.51
CA GLU A 291 -119.04 22.02 10.58
C GLU A 291 -118.51 21.64 9.18
N HIS A 292 -119.39 21.61 8.16
CA HIS A 292 -118.98 21.33 6.79
C HIS A 292 -118.06 22.43 6.22
N LEU A 293 -118.30 23.70 6.52
CA LEU A 293 -117.43 24.81 6.12
C LEU A 293 -116.05 24.73 6.78
N VAL A 294 -115.98 24.43 8.08
CA VAL A 294 -114.70 24.25 8.79
C VAL A 294 -113.91 23.08 8.18
N LYS A 295 -114.59 21.97 7.86
CA LYS A 295 -113.96 20.81 7.21
C LYS A 295 -113.50 21.12 5.78
N LEU A 296 -114.27 21.90 5.02
CA LEU A 296 -113.89 22.36 3.68
C LEU A 296 -112.68 23.29 3.73
N GLN A 297 -112.63 24.23 4.67
CA GLN A 297 -111.49 25.12 4.88
C GLN A 297 -110.21 24.34 5.25
N GLN A 298 -110.32 23.33 6.11
CA GLN A 298 -109.20 22.44 6.44
C GLN A 298 -108.72 21.64 5.23
N LEU A 299 -109.65 21.09 4.42
CA LEU A 299 -109.30 20.36 3.20
C LEU A 299 -108.69 21.26 2.13
N MET A 300 -109.16 22.51 2.00
CA MET A 300 -108.58 23.49 1.09
C MET A 300 -107.16 23.89 1.52
N LYS A 301 -106.93 24.17 2.81
CA LYS A 301 -105.58 24.43 3.35
C LYS A 301 -104.63 23.26 3.06
N LYS A 302 -105.07 22.03 3.37
CA LYS A 302 -104.28 20.82 3.10
C LYS A 302 -104.05 20.58 1.59
N ASN A 303 -105.01 20.92 0.74
CA ASN A 303 -104.87 20.78 -0.71
C ASN A 303 -103.85 21.79 -1.27
N GLU A 304 -103.88 23.04 -0.79
CA GLU A 304 -102.90 24.05 -1.18
C GLU A 304 -101.50 23.73 -0.63
N GLU A 305 -101.39 23.21 0.60
CA GLU A 305 -100.14 22.69 1.17
C GLU A 305 -99.57 21.56 0.31
N LEU A 306 -100.37 20.54 -0.03
CA LEU A 306 -99.94 19.42 -0.87
C LEU A 306 -99.57 19.86 -2.30
N LYS A 307 -100.27 20.86 -2.87
CA LYS A 307 -99.89 21.46 -4.16
C LYS A 307 -98.55 22.18 -4.06
N HIS A 308 -98.29 22.87 -2.96
CA HIS A 308 -97.03 23.55 -2.71
C HIS A 308 -95.89 22.53 -2.58
N GLU A 309 -96.02 21.53 -1.71
CA GLU A 309 -95.03 20.45 -1.52
C GLU A 309 -94.73 19.70 -2.81
N LYS A 310 -95.76 19.39 -3.61
CA LYS A 310 -95.58 18.74 -4.92
C LYS A 310 -94.79 19.60 -5.90
N LYS A 311 -95.03 20.92 -5.93
CA LYS A 311 -94.28 21.85 -6.78
C LYS A 311 -92.83 21.94 -6.30
N GLU A 312 -92.60 22.04 -5.00
CA GLU A 312 -91.26 22.07 -4.42
C GLU A 312 -90.47 20.78 -4.68
N LEU A 313 -91.07 19.61 -4.47
CA LEU A 313 -90.42 18.32 -4.76
C LEU A 313 -90.08 18.18 -6.25
N ARG A 314 -90.99 18.59 -7.15
CA ARG A 314 -90.68 18.60 -8.59
C ARG A 314 -89.55 19.56 -8.94
N ALA A 315 -89.46 20.71 -8.29
CA ALA A 315 -88.35 21.64 -8.47
C ALA A 315 -87.04 21.04 -7.96
N LYS A 316 -87.04 20.43 -6.76
CA LYS A 316 -85.87 19.75 -6.19
C LYS A 316 -85.37 18.62 -7.08
N CYS A 317 -86.26 17.72 -7.53
CA CYS A 317 -85.87 16.62 -8.42
C CYS A 317 -85.36 17.12 -9.78
N ARG A 318 -85.86 18.25 -10.30
CA ARG A 318 -85.33 18.85 -11.55
C ARG A 318 -83.92 19.37 -11.35
N LEU A 319 -83.67 20.09 -10.25
CA LEU A 319 -82.34 20.58 -9.90
C LEU A 319 -81.35 19.43 -9.67
N GLU A 320 -81.75 18.38 -8.95
CA GLU A 320 -80.92 17.18 -8.77
C GLU A 320 -80.62 16.48 -10.11
N LEU A 321 -81.59 16.41 -11.01
CA LEU A 321 -81.38 15.82 -12.33
C LEU A 321 -80.44 16.68 -13.20
N GLU A 322 -80.59 18.00 -13.17
CA GLU A 322 -79.69 18.93 -13.86
C GLU A 322 -78.27 18.85 -13.30
N THR A 323 -78.10 18.89 -11.98
CA THR A 323 -76.79 18.75 -11.33
C THR A 323 -76.13 17.40 -11.62
N LEU A 324 -76.90 16.30 -11.65
CA LEU A 324 -76.37 14.98 -12.02
C LEU A 324 -75.97 14.94 -13.50
N LYS A 325 -76.76 15.54 -14.41
CA LYS A 325 -76.40 15.67 -15.82
C LYS A 325 -75.13 16.48 -16.01
N GLU A 326 -75.00 17.62 -15.34
CA GLU A 326 -73.79 18.43 -15.36
C GLU A 326 -72.58 17.65 -14.84
N ARG A 327 -72.76 16.83 -13.78
CA ARG A 327 -71.69 16.00 -13.25
C ARG A 327 -71.29 14.89 -14.22
N ILE A 328 -72.24 14.27 -14.91
CA ILE A 328 -71.97 13.27 -15.95
C ILE A 328 -71.20 13.90 -17.11
N GLU A 329 -71.61 15.08 -17.58
CA GLU A 329 -70.92 15.78 -18.66
C GLU A 329 -69.49 16.20 -18.25
N LYS A 330 -69.31 16.70 -17.01
CA LYS A 330 -67.97 16.97 -16.46
C LYS A 330 -67.09 15.72 -16.41
N LEU A 331 -67.64 14.57 -15.99
CA LEU A 331 -66.91 13.31 -15.95
C LEU A 331 -66.55 12.80 -17.36
N LYS A 332 -67.44 12.92 -18.34
CA LYS A 332 -67.14 12.56 -19.73
C LYS A 332 -66.02 13.42 -20.32
N LEU A 333 -66.04 14.72 -20.04
CA LEU A 333 -64.96 15.63 -20.46
C LEU A 333 -63.63 15.28 -19.80
N HIS A 334 -63.64 14.95 -18.50
CA HIS A 334 -62.43 14.53 -17.79
C HIS A 334 -61.86 13.23 -18.35
N VAL A 335 -62.70 12.22 -18.63
CA VAL A 335 -62.26 10.96 -19.24
C VAL A 335 -61.68 11.16 -20.64
N ALA A 336 -62.26 12.06 -21.45
CA ALA A 336 -61.71 12.39 -22.77
C ALA A 336 -60.38 13.16 -22.69
N GLN A 337 -60.21 14.01 -21.67
CA GLN A 337 -58.96 14.71 -21.39
C GLN A 337 -57.88 13.74 -20.90
N ASP A 338 -58.21 12.84 -19.98
CA ASP A 338 -57.29 11.83 -19.44
C ASP A 338 -56.80 10.85 -20.52
N ALA A 339 -57.67 10.48 -21.48
CA ALA A 339 -57.28 9.63 -22.60
C ALA A 339 -56.25 10.31 -23.52
N ASN A 340 -56.40 11.61 -23.77
CA ASN A 340 -55.43 12.37 -24.55
C ASN A 340 -54.12 12.64 -23.78
N SER A 341 -54.19 12.81 -22.45
CA SER A 341 -52.98 13.01 -21.63
C SER A 341 -52.18 11.72 -21.44
N GLN A 342 -52.82 10.55 -21.43
CA GLN A 342 -52.12 9.26 -21.37
C GLN A 342 -51.19 9.03 -22.57
N ASP A 343 -51.59 9.45 -23.76
CA ASP A 343 -50.75 9.38 -24.96
C ASP A 343 -49.54 10.33 -24.84
N GLU A 344 -49.71 11.53 -24.30
CA GLU A 344 -48.59 12.45 -24.03
C GLU A 344 -47.65 11.95 -22.92
N GLU A 345 -48.20 11.39 -21.84
CA GLU A 345 -47.41 10.81 -20.74
C GLU A 345 -46.62 9.58 -21.20
N ALA A 346 -47.20 8.73 -22.04
CA ALA A 346 -46.52 7.61 -22.64
C ALA A 346 -45.38 8.06 -23.57
N LEU A 347 -45.57 9.12 -24.35
CA LEU A 347 -44.51 9.71 -25.17
C LEU A 347 -43.37 10.27 -24.31
N ARG A 348 -43.69 11.01 -23.23
CA ARG A 348 -42.68 11.51 -22.28
C ARG A 348 -41.91 10.39 -21.60
N LEU A 349 -42.59 9.30 -21.23
CA LEU A 349 -41.94 8.13 -20.62
C LEU A 349 -40.98 7.46 -21.61
N ASN A 350 -41.38 7.32 -22.88
CA ASN A 350 -40.49 6.80 -23.94
C ASN A 350 -39.27 7.71 -24.17
N GLU A 351 -39.44 9.03 -24.14
CA GLU A 351 -38.33 9.98 -24.22
C GLU A 351 -37.36 9.84 -23.04
N ILE A 352 -37.89 9.70 -21.83
CA ILE A 352 -37.11 9.47 -20.60
C ILE A 352 -36.35 8.15 -20.67
N GLU A 353 -37.00 7.05 -21.09
CA GLU A 353 -36.37 5.75 -21.26
C GLU A 353 -35.26 5.78 -22.32
N HIS A 354 -35.50 6.46 -23.44
CA HIS A 354 -34.48 6.65 -24.47
C HIS A 354 -33.29 7.46 -23.95
N MET A 355 -33.52 8.53 -23.18
CA MET A 355 -32.46 9.30 -22.54
C MET A 355 -31.68 8.45 -21.52
N HIS A 356 -32.37 7.64 -20.72
CA HIS A 356 -31.72 6.71 -19.78
C HIS A 356 -30.87 5.66 -20.52
N ALA A 357 -31.37 5.12 -21.63
CA ALA A 357 -30.62 4.16 -22.45
C ALA A 357 -29.34 4.80 -23.03
N GLN A 358 -29.42 6.04 -23.52
CA GLN A 358 -28.25 6.77 -24.02
C GLN A 358 -27.23 7.05 -22.91
N VAL A 359 -27.69 7.49 -21.73
CA VAL A 359 -26.80 7.74 -20.58
C VAL A 359 -26.17 6.45 -20.08
N ALA A 360 -26.93 5.35 -20.02
CA ALA A 360 -26.41 4.03 -19.64
C ALA A 360 -25.35 3.53 -20.62
N GLN A 361 -25.55 3.75 -21.92
CA GLN A 361 -24.56 3.43 -22.95
C GLN A 361 -23.28 4.26 -22.79
N LYS A 362 -23.41 5.60 -22.66
CA LYS A 362 -22.25 6.49 -22.42
C LYS A 362 -21.49 6.11 -21.15
N HIS A 363 -22.20 5.76 -20.08
CA HIS A 363 -21.59 5.30 -18.85
C HIS A 363 -20.85 3.96 -19.03
N LYS A 364 -21.40 3.03 -19.81
CA LYS A 364 -20.70 1.78 -20.17
C LYS A 364 -19.43 2.06 -20.98
N GLU A 365 -19.50 2.95 -21.96
CA GLU A 365 -18.34 3.37 -22.76
C GLU A 365 -17.25 4.02 -21.90
N MET A 366 -17.64 4.93 -21.00
CA MET A 366 -16.73 5.56 -20.04
C MET A 366 -16.09 4.53 -19.10
N LYS A 367 -16.86 3.55 -18.61
CA LYS A 367 -16.31 2.44 -17.80
C LYS A 367 -15.27 1.63 -18.57
N VAL A 368 -15.52 1.34 -19.85
CA VAL A 368 -14.56 0.62 -20.70
C VAL A 368 -13.30 1.45 -20.91
N GLU A 369 -13.42 2.76 -21.15
CA GLU A 369 -12.27 3.63 -21.35
C GLU A 369 -11.44 3.80 -20.06
N ALA A 370 -12.10 3.97 -18.92
CA ALA A 370 -11.43 3.96 -17.62
C ALA A 370 -10.68 2.64 -17.38
N ALA A 371 -11.29 1.49 -17.69
CA ALA A 371 -10.64 0.19 -17.57
C ALA A 371 -9.41 0.05 -18.49
N LYS A 372 -9.45 0.62 -19.71
CA LYS A 372 -8.26 0.67 -20.60
C LYS A 372 -7.15 1.52 -19.98
N GLN A 373 -7.48 2.70 -19.44
CA GLN A 373 -6.50 3.56 -18.79
C GLN A 373 -5.89 2.88 -17.55
N THR A 374 -6.69 2.22 -16.71
CA THR A 374 -6.18 1.45 -15.57
C THR A 374 -5.21 0.36 -16.00
N ARG A 375 -5.52 -0.38 -17.08
CA ARG A 375 -4.61 -1.39 -17.65
C ARG A 375 -3.32 -0.76 -18.16
N ALA A 376 -3.40 0.39 -18.83
CA ALA A 376 -2.23 1.11 -19.32
C ALA A 376 -1.34 1.61 -18.16
N VAL A 377 -1.94 2.16 -17.09
CA VAL A 377 -1.22 2.55 -15.87
C VAL A 377 -0.54 1.36 -15.22
N HIS A 378 -1.22 0.21 -15.09
CA HIS A 378 -0.59 -0.99 -14.55
C HIS A 378 0.57 -1.51 -15.42
N LEU A 379 0.45 -1.41 -16.74
CA LEU A 379 1.56 -1.76 -17.63
C LEU A 379 2.75 -0.82 -17.42
N LYS A 380 2.51 0.48 -17.23
CA LYS A 380 3.57 1.44 -16.92
C LYS A 380 4.19 1.20 -15.54
N MET A 381 3.40 0.83 -14.53
CA MET A 381 3.93 0.48 -13.22
C MET A 381 4.88 -0.71 -13.31
N LYS A 382 4.49 -1.77 -14.05
CA LYS A 382 5.38 -2.93 -14.30
C LYS A 382 6.68 -2.53 -15.00
N GLN A 383 6.61 -1.64 -15.99
CA GLN A 383 7.80 -1.13 -16.67
C GLN A 383 8.72 -0.32 -15.74
N ILE A 384 8.16 0.34 -14.74
CA ILE A 384 8.94 1.06 -13.71
C ILE A 384 9.58 0.05 -12.74
N ASP A 385 8.82 -0.95 -12.29
CA ASP A 385 9.30 -2.00 -11.39
C ASP A 385 10.40 -2.88 -12.03
N GLU A 386 10.43 -2.98 -13.37
CA GLU A 386 11.51 -3.64 -14.11
C GLU A 386 12.84 -2.87 -14.06
N ILE A 387 12.83 -1.58 -13.72
CA ILE A 387 14.04 -0.75 -13.63
C ILE A 387 14.50 -0.70 -12.17
N PRO A 388 15.71 -1.18 -11.86
CA PRO A 388 16.25 -1.09 -10.50
C PRO A 388 16.26 0.34 -10.00
N THR A 389 15.69 0.52 -8.81
CA THR A 389 15.69 1.79 -8.10
C THR A 389 17.11 2.18 -7.68
N ARG A 390 17.33 3.47 -7.41
CA ARG A 390 18.63 3.97 -6.92
C ARG A 390 19.11 3.23 -5.67
N ILE A 391 18.19 2.82 -4.80
CA ILE A 391 18.53 2.09 -3.57
C ILE A 391 19.01 0.68 -3.91
N GLU A 392 18.33 -0.04 -4.82
CA GLU A 392 18.75 -1.36 -5.29
C GLU A 392 20.10 -1.29 -6.00
N LEU A 393 20.35 -0.26 -6.81
CA LEU A 393 21.65 -0.04 -7.45
C LEU A 393 22.78 0.12 -6.42
N VAL A 394 22.57 0.91 -5.37
CA VAL A 394 23.56 1.06 -4.29
C VAL A 394 23.76 -0.25 -3.52
N GLN A 395 22.71 -1.05 -3.33
CA GLN A 395 22.83 -2.37 -2.73
C GLN A 395 23.66 -3.31 -3.62
N TYR A 396 23.43 -3.30 -4.93
CA TYR A 396 24.22 -4.10 -5.88
C TYR A 396 25.68 -3.64 -5.94
N GLU A 397 25.94 -2.33 -5.94
CA GLU A 397 27.29 -1.78 -5.90
C GLU A 397 28.04 -2.26 -4.66
N ARG A 398 27.42 -2.12 -3.47
CA ARG A 398 28.00 -2.60 -2.22
C ARG A 398 28.26 -4.09 -2.25
N ARG A 399 27.30 -4.88 -2.73
CA ARG A 399 27.45 -6.34 -2.80
C ARG A 399 28.52 -6.77 -3.82
N PHE A 400 28.72 -5.99 -4.87
CA PHE A 400 29.80 -6.21 -5.83
C PHE A 400 31.17 -5.94 -5.20
N VAL A 401 31.30 -4.86 -4.42
CA VAL A 401 32.52 -4.58 -3.65
C VAL A 401 32.81 -5.69 -2.65
N GLU A 402 31.81 -6.12 -1.89
CA GLU A 402 31.94 -7.23 -0.93
C GLU A 402 32.39 -8.54 -1.63
N LEU A 403 31.83 -8.84 -2.80
CA LEU A 403 32.24 -9.99 -3.60
C LEU A 403 33.69 -9.84 -4.10
N CYS A 404 34.08 -8.66 -4.58
CA CYS A 404 35.46 -8.40 -5.00
C CYS A 404 36.45 -8.57 -3.83
N ASP A 405 36.08 -8.12 -2.64
CA ASP A 405 36.88 -8.30 -1.43
C ASP A 405 37.00 -9.78 -1.06
N GLU A 406 35.92 -10.57 -1.16
CA GLU A 406 35.96 -12.01 -0.92
C GLU A 406 36.87 -12.74 -1.93
N VAL A 407 36.79 -12.40 -3.22
CA VAL A 407 37.69 -12.94 -4.24
C VAL A 407 39.15 -12.55 -3.95
N ALA A 408 39.40 -11.32 -3.49
CA ALA A 408 40.74 -10.88 -3.12
C ALA A 408 41.28 -11.65 -1.90
N LEU A 409 40.45 -11.87 -0.88
CA LEU A 409 40.82 -12.64 0.32
C LEU A 409 41.16 -14.10 -0.01
N THR A 410 40.33 -14.76 -0.82
CA THR A 410 40.58 -16.15 -1.24
C THR A 410 41.85 -16.28 -2.09
N LEU A 411 42.14 -15.29 -2.95
CA LEU A 411 43.40 -15.23 -3.69
C LEU A 411 44.60 -15.08 -2.75
N ASP A 412 44.51 -14.23 -1.73
CA ASP A 412 45.57 -14.04 -0.75
C ASP A 412 45.80 -15.27 0.13
N GLU A 413 44.74 -15.96 0.53
CA GLU A 413 44.83 -17.27 1.18
C GLU A 413 45.53 -18.30 0.30
N THR A 414 45.13 -18.38 -0.98
CA THR A 414 45.72 -19.27 -1.97
C THR A 414 47.22 -19.00 -2.11
N ARG A 415 47.62 -17.72 -2.25
CA ARG A 415 49.04 -17.31 -2.28
C ARG A 415 49.79 -17.75 -1.02
N LYS A 416 49.22 -17.58 0.17
CA LYS A 416 49.82 -18.04 1.43
C LYS A 416 50.02 -19.55 1.44
N TYR A 417 49.03 -20.33 1.00
CA TYR A 417 49.17 -21.79 0.89
C TYR A 417 50.28 -22.19 -0.09
N TYR A 418 50.39 -21.53 -1.24
CA TYR A 418 51.48 -21.76 -2.19
C TYR A 418 52.84 -21.40 -1.60
N CYS A 419 52.97 -20.28 -0.87
CA CYS A 419 54.22 -19.91 -0.20
C CYS A 419 54.64 -20.98 0.83
N VAL A 420 53.71 -21.45 1.66
CA VAL A 420 53.98 -22.51 2.64
C VAL A 420 54.35 -23.82 1.95
N TYR A 421 53.60 -24.22 0.92
CA TYR A 421 53.89 -25.42 0.14
C TYR A 421 55.28 -25.36 -0.49
N ASN A 422 55.63 -24.26 -1.16
CA ASN A 422 56.93 -24.08 -1.78
C ASN A 422 58.06 -24.11 -0.73
N THR A 423 57.84 -23.48 0.43
CA THR A 423 58.80 -23.52 1.54
C THR A 423 59.02 -24.96 2.01
N ILE A 424 57.95 -25.70 2.30
CA ILE A 424 58.04 -27.11 2.75
C ILE A 424 58.68 -27.97 1.67
N LYS A 425 58.30 -27.80 0.41
CA LYS A 425 58.89 -28.52 -0.73
C LYS A 425 60.39 -28.28 -0.83
N THR A 426 60.83 -27.03 -0.77
CA THR A 426 62.27 -26.71 -0.77
C THR A 426 62.98 -27.28 0.45
N THR A 427 62.38 -27.26 1.64
CA THR A 427 62.99 -27.92 2.82
C THR A 427 63.11 -29.43 2.64
N LEU A 428 62.09 -30.08 2.06
CA LEU A 428 62.11 -31.51 1.77
C LEU A 428 63.20 -31.86 0.75
N GLU A 429 63.35 -31.07 -0.31
CA GLU A 429 64.44 -31.22 -1.28
C GLU A 429 65.84 -31.09 -0.64
N PHE A 430 66.01 -30.24 0.39
CA PHE A 430 67.27 -30.17 1.14
C PHE A 430 67.47 -31.38 2.06
N LEU A 431 66.43 -31.82 2.76
CA LEU A 431 66.49 -33.02 3.61
C LEU A 431 66.79 -34.28 2.79
N GLU A 432 66.21 -34.43 1.60
CA GLU A 432 66.51 -35.54 0.69
C GLU A 432 67.98 -35.52 0.24
N LYS A 433 68.54 -34.34 -0.04
CA LYS A 433 69.97 -34.18 -0.34
C LYS A 433 70.85 -34.54 0.86
N GLU A 434 70.46 -34.15 2.07
CA GLU A 434 71.18 -34.52 3.29
C GLU A 434 71.18 -36.03 3.52
N ILE A 435 70.03 -36.69 3.36
CA ILE A 435 69.93 -38.16 3.45
C ILE A 435 70.81 -38.83 2.39
N SER A 436 70.74 -38.38 1.14
CA SER A 436 71.58 -38.90 0.05
C SER A 436 73.07 -38.72 0.34
N LEU A 437 73.47 -37.58 0.90
CA LEU A 437 74.84 -37.28 1.28
C LEU A 437 75.32 -38.20 2.43
N ILE A 438 74.50 -38.36 3.47
CA ILE A 438 74.81 -39.23 4.61
C ILE A 438 74.94 -40.69 4.17
N ASN A 439 74.02 -41.16 3.31
CA ASN A 439 74.09 -42.52 2.76
C ASN A 439 75.38 -42.72 1.94
N SER A 440 75.74 -41.76 1.09
CA SER A 440 76.98 -41.82 0.30
C SER A 440 78.23 -41.86 1.18
N ILE A 441 78.25 -41.08 2.27
CA ILE A 441 79.35 -41.11 3.25
C ILE A 441 79.40 -42.46 3.97
N SER A 442 78.25 -43.00 4.39
CA SER A 442 78.16 -44.26 5.10
C SER A 442 78.59 -45.45 4.24
N GLU A 443 78.13 -45.51 2.98
CA GLU A 443 78.48 -46.58 2.04
C GLU A 443 79.99 -46.56 1.69
N ASN A 444 80.58 -45.37 1.58
CA ASN A 444 81.98 -45.22 1.24
C ASN A 444 82.93 -45.38 2.46
N PHE A 445 82.40 -45.40 3.68
CA PHE A 445 83.20 -45.36 4.91
C PHE A 445 84.14 -46.56 5.05
N ASP A 446 83.62 -47.78 4.92
CA ASP A 446 84.43 -49.01 5.09
C ASP A 446 85.55 -49.10 4.04
N THR A 447 85.26 -48.70 2.81
CA THR A 447 86.24 -48.66 1.71
C THR A 447 87.30 -47.58 1.95
N ALA A 448 86.91 -46.39 2.41
CA ALA A 448 87.82 -45.31 2.74
C ALA A 448 88.75 -45.64 3.92
N MET A 449 88.28 -46.43 4.88
CA MET A 449 89.08 -46.84 6.05
C MET A 449 90.01 -48.04 5.77
N SER A 450 89.94 -48.66 4.60
CA SER A 450 90.74 -49.84 4.24
C SER A 450 92.24 -49.58 4.07
N SER A 451 92.66 -48.35 3.75
CA SER A 451 94.06 -47.99 3.56
C SER A 451 94.34 -46.51 3.84
N LYS A 452 95.54 -46.18 4.32
CA LYS A 452 95.92 -44.79 4.66
C LYS A 452 95.71 -43.80 3.50
N THR A 453 96.02 -44.20 2.27
CA THR A 453 95.84 -43.37 1.08
C THR A 453 94.36 -43.11 0.79
N ALA A 454 93.51 -44.15 0.88
CA ALA A 454 92.06 -44.01 0.73
C ALA A 454 91.44 -43.14 1.83
N THR A 455 91.96 -43.24 3.06
CA THR A 455 91.50 -42.43 4.19
C THR A 455 91.82 -40.95 3.97
N GLN A 456 93.01 -40.63 3.49
CA GLN A 456 93.40 -39.26 3.16
C GLN A 456 92.53 -38.67 2.03
N ALA A 457 92.26 -39.45 0.98
CA ALA A 457 91.38 -39.03 -0.11
C ALA A 457 89.94 -38.76 0.37
N PHE A 458 89.41 -39.59 1.28
CA PHE A 458 88.09 -39.41 1.87
C PHE A 458 87.99 -38.13 2.71
N PHE A 459 89.00 -37.80 3.52
CA PHE A 459 89.03 -36.53 4.25
C PHE A 459 89.02 -35.31 3.31
N MET A 460 89.78 -35.36 2.21
CA MET A 460 89.73 -34.31 1.19
C MET A 460 88.34 -34.19 0.55
N GLN A 461 87.63 -35.30 0.32
CA GLN A 461 86.25 -35.29 -0.19
C GLN A 461 85.28 -34.65 0.81
N ILE A 462 85.38 -35.00 2.10
CA ILE A 462 84.56 -34.38 3.16
C ILE A 462 84.80 -32.88 3.24
N GLU A 463 86.06 -32.44 3.18
CA GLU A 463 86.40 -31.01 3.21
C GLU A 463 85.79 -30.26 2.02
N ASN A 464 85.83 -30.85 0.82
CA ASN A 464 85.17 -30.32 -0.37
C ASN A 464 83.63 -30.25 -0.21
N ILE A 465 83.01 -31.26 0.40
CA ILE A 465 81.57 -31.27 0.71
C ILE A 465 81.22 -30.12 1.65
N ILE A 466 81.99 -29.93 2.73
CA ILE A 466 81.77 -28.84 3.69
C ILE A 466 81.85 -27.49 3.00
N GLN A 467 82.86 -27.27 2.16
CA GLN A 467 83.02 -26.02 1.40
C GLN A 467 81.84 -25.78 0.43
N SER A 468 81.34 -26.83 -0.23
CA SER A 468 80.17 -26.74 -1.13
C SER A 468 78.88 -26.37 -0.38
N VAL A 469 78.65 -26.99 0.79
CA VAL A 469 77.50 -26.67 1.65
C VAL A 469 77.60 -25.23 2.18
N GLN A 470 78.77 -24.81 2.67
CA GLN A 470 79.00 -23.43 3.11
C GLN A 470 78.78 -22.43 1.98
N GLY A 471 79.24 -22.75 0.76
CA GLY A 471 79.00 -21.94 -0.44
C GLY A 471 77.51 -21.82 -0.78
N THR A 472 76.74 -22.90 -0.63
CA THR A 472 75.28 -22.89 -0.86
C THR A 472 74.56 -22.02 0.18
N VAL A 473 74.94 -22.11 1.46
CA VAL A 473 74.40 -21.26 2.53
C VAL A 473 74.71 -19.79 2.28
N ALA A 474 75.94 -19.46 1.88
CA ALA A 474 76.32 -18.09 1.56
C ALA A 474 75.48 -17.50 0.41
N LYS A 475 75.29 -18.28 -0.67
CA LYS A 475 74.43 -17.88 -1.80
C LYS A 475 72.98 -17.63 -1.39
N GLN A 476 72.41 -18.47 -0.52
CA GLN A 476 71.03 -18.24 -0.07
C GLN A 476 70.88 -17.09 0.91
N LYS A 477 71.91 -16.81 1.72
CA LYS A 477 71.93 -15.61 2.57
C LYS A 477 71.94 -14.34 1.71
N THR A 478 72.78 -14.26 0.69
CA THR A 478 72.82 -13.08 -0.19
C THR A 478 71.51 -12.88 -0.96
N ALA A 479 70.89 -13.96 -1.46
CA ALA A 479 69.57 -13.89 -2.09
C ALA A 479 68.49 -13.37 -1.13
N ARG A 480 68.45 -13.91 0.10
CA ARG A 480 67.53 -13.44 1.16
C ARG A 480 67.72 -11.96 1.46
N ASP A 481 68.98 -11.52 1.61
CA ASP A 481 69.29 -10.13 1.95
C ASP A 481 68.89 -9.17 0.82
N GLY A 482 69.07 -9.57 -0.44
CA GLY A 482 68.57 -8.83 -1.60
C GLY A 482 67.04 -8.71 -1.62
N HIS A 483 66.32 -9.80 -1.35
CA HIS A 483 64.85 -9.76 -1.25
C HIS A 483 64.39 -8.89 -0.09
N LYS A 484 65.04 -9.00 1.07
CA LYS A 484 64.71 -8.19 2.25
C LYS A 484 64.89 -6.70 1.97
N PHE A 485 66.00 -6.32 1.34
CA PHE A 485 66.25 -4.94 0.94
C PHE A 485 65.19 -4.42 -0.04
N SER A 486 64.77 -5.24 -1.00
CA SER A 486 63.68 -4.88 -1.92
C SER A 486 62.35 -4.66 -1.19
N VAL A 487 62.02 -5.51 -0.20
CA VAL A 487 60.81 -5.36 0.62
C VAL A 487 60.87 -4.07 1.43
N GLU A 488 61.98 -3.79 2.12
CA GLU A 488 62.17 -2.55 2.89
C GLU A 488 62.06 -1.29 2.01
N THR A 489 62.57 -1.36 0.78
CA THR A 489 62.46 -0.28 -0.21
C THR A 489 61.01 -0.05 -0.64
N LEU A 490 60.25 -1.13 -0.90
CA LEU A 490 58.84 -1.03 -1.28
C LEU A 490 57.97 -0.53 -0.12
N GLU A 491 58.23 -1.01 1.10
CA GLU A 491 57.55 -0.54 2.30
C GLU A 491 57.75 0.96 2.50
N SER A 492 59.00 1.43 2.35
CA SER A 492 59.31 2.87 2.46
C SER A 492 58.55 3.71 1.43
N LYS A 493 58.42 3.22 0.17
CA LYS A 493 57.62 3.88 -0.87
C LYS A 493 56.14 3.87 -0.55
N TYR A 494 55.62 2.75 -0.03
CA TYR A 494 54.23 2.63 0.36
C TYR A 494 53.87 3.60 1.48
N GLN A 495 54.71 3.72 2.52
CA GLN A 495 54.51 4.70 3.60
C GLN A 495 54.48 6.14 3.07
N LEU A 496 55.36 6.50 2.14
CA LEU A 496 55.36 7.82 1.51
C LEU A 496 54.05 8.10 0.74
N LEU A 497 53.55 7.11 0.00
CA LEU A 497 52.28 7.24 -0.73
C LEU A 497 51.08 7.37 0.22
N LEU A 498 51.07 6.63 1.33
CA LEU A 498 50.05 6.78 2.37
C LEU A 498 50.07 8.18 3.00
N GLU A 499 51.25 8.74 3.24
CA GLU A 499 51.37 10.11 3.72
C GLU A 499 50.79 11.10 2.70
N GLN A 500 51.10 10.93 1.41
CA GLN A 500 50.52 11.75 0.34
C GLN A 500 48.99 11.62 0.29
N GLU A 501 48.45 10.41 0.34
CA GLU A 501 47.01 10.16 0.39
C GLU A 501 46.37 10.91 1.57
N ARG A 502 46.94 10.80 2.77
CA ARG A 502 46.47 11.52 3.96
C ARG A 502 46.48 13.04 3.73
N THR A 503 47.53 13.59 3.10
CA THR A 503 47.57 15.02 2.78
C THR A 503 46.48 15.43 1.79
N TYR A 504 46.22 14.64 0.75
CA TYR A 504 45.16 14.91 -0.22
C TYR A 504 43.77 14.84 0.41
N VAL A 505 43.50 13.80 1.22
CA VAL A 505 42.21 13.66 1.92
C VAL A 505 41.99 14.84 2.88
N ASN A 506 43.03 15.29 3.57
CA ASN A 506 42.94 16.47 4.43
C ASN A 506 42.66 17.74 3.60
N ALA A 507 43.36 17.95 2.49
CA ALA A 507 43.11 19.09 1.59
C ALA A 507 41.69 19.08 1.02
N ILE A 508 41.15 17.92 0.64
CA ILE A 508 39.76 17.79 0.18
C ILE A 508 38.78 18.16 1.29
N ARG A 509 39.01 17.71 2.53
CA ARG A 509 38.17 18.07 3.69
C ARG A 509 38.21 19.57 3.99
N GLU A 510 39.39 20.19 3.89
CA GLU A 510 39.53 21.64 4.05
C GLU A 510 38.79 22.40 2.94
N PHE A 511 38.94 21.97 1.69
CA PHE A 511 38.21 22.53 0.55
C PHE A 511 36.69 22.42 0.72
N GLN A 512 36.18 21.26 1.13
CA GLN A 512 34.76 21.06 1.43
C GLN A 512 34.25 22.03 2.49
N LYS A 513 35.01 22.25 3.58
CA LYS A 513 34.65 23.22 4.62
C LYS A 513 34.60 24.65 4.09
N GLU A 514 35.52 25.03 3.21
CA GLU A 514 35.49 26.36 2.58
C GLU A 514 34.32 26.50 1.61
N CYS A 515 33.96 25.46 0.86
CA CYS A 515 32.74 25.45 0.03
C CYS A 515 31.47 25.64 0.89
N GLU A 516 31.32 24.90 1.98
CA GLU A 516 30.18 25.06 2.90
C GLU A 516 30.12 26.47 3.51
N LYS A 517 31.27 27.07 3.84
CA LYS A 517 31.34 28.46 4.30
C LYS A 517 30.90 29.42 3.21
N ASN A 518 31.35 29.22 1.97
CA ASN A 518 30.98 30.06 0.84
C ASN A 518 29.48 29.99 0.55
N GLU A 519 28.88 28.79 0.57
CA GLU A 519 27.44 28.61 0.45
C GLU A 519 26.67 29.37 1.54
N LYS A 520 27.09 29.27 2.81
CA LYS A 520 26.49 30.04 3.91
C LYS A 520 26.61 31.55 3.72
N LEU A 521 27.71 32.03 3.14
CA LEU A 521 27.90 33.44 2.83
C LEU A 521 27.01 33.89 1.67
N LEU A 522 26.86 33.07 0.63
CA LEU A 522 25.95 33.33 -0.49
C LEU A 522 24.49 33.44 0.00
N VAL A 523 24.04 32.50 0.83
CA VAL A 523 22.69 32.56 1.43
C VAL A 523 22.49 33.87 2.21
N ARG A 524 23.46 34.29 3.02
CA ARG A 524 23.39 35.57 3.76
C ARG A 524 23.37 36.80 2.84
N LEU A 525 24.06 36.73 1.69
CA LEU A 525 24.02 37.82 0.70
C LEU A 525 22.66 37.89 0.02
N GLU A 526 22.06 36.75 -0.31
CA GLU A 526 20.72 36.66 -0.88
C GLU A 526 19.65 37.16 0.09
N GLU A 527 19.71 36.77 1.36
CA GLU A 527 18.83 37.27 2.43
C GLU A 527 18.93 38.79 2.58
N ARG A 528 20.15 39.35 2.52
CA ARG A 528 20.37 40.80 2.57
C ARG A 528 19.95 41.54 1.31
N ALA A 529 19.89 40.88 0.17
CA ALA A 529 19.41 41.49 -1.07
C ALA A 529 17.87 41.50 -1.16
N GLN A 530 17.19 40.67 -0.37
CA GLN A 530 15.72 40.60 -0.30
C GLN A 530 15.11 41.56 0.74
N HIS A 531 15.93 42.13 1.63
CA HIS A 531 15.57 43.18 2.58
C HIS A 531 16.06 44.55 2.11
#